data_AF-A0A413UAB0-F1
#
_entry.id   AF-A0A413UAB0-F1
#
_cell.length_a   1.000
_cell.length_b   1.000
_cell.length_c   1.000
_cell.angle_alpha   90.00
_cell.angle_beta   90.00
_cell.angle_gamma   90.00
#
_symmetry.space_group_name_H-M   'P 1'
#
loop_
_entity.id
_entity.type
_entity.pdbx_description
1 polymer ?
#
loop_
_entity_poly.entity_id
_entity_poly.type
_entity_poly.pdbx_seq_one_letter_code
_entity_poly.pdbx_strand_id
1 'polypeptide(L)'
;MSDKVIQIDDTLTKDEKEDLLNDLINNNMISLKKFDEIMGSIGLKYIVFSITDVNYEKINSLINNRIIKMNKDNLLFLRKNYDEFILLQFVDKNIEDYIDLMRSINSNDIEIEHLLKSDINLELKIKFIENLNERIKIINKDYDLDVIKFIIESENYLDAQDEEELIEHYSKYALYQEYIYKHAILIFSETISIKTKIDPILRNKLIKSDISDSSKNNLLIQSIYEDSLDDIKNNFVNLNYEEYLKLFEKYRIPKIKVNPVSQEILLALSKCKYINSFSKQDDCYRISKNQKYVK
;
A
#
# COMPACT_ATOMS: atom_id res chain seq x y z
N MET A 1 20.16 45.92 26.26
CA MET A 1 21.38 45.78 25.44
C MET A 1 20.97 46.05 24.00
N SER A 2 21.77 46.81 23.26
CA SER A 2 21.44 47.34 21.93
C SER A 2 20.97 46.26 20.93
N ASP A 3 19.70 46.29 20.53
CA ASP A 3 19.14 45.57 19.36
C ASP A 3 19.64 46.23 18.05
N LYS A 4 20.95 46.17 17.82
CA LYS A 4 21.51 46.58 16.52
C LYS A 4 21.34 45.41 15.57
N VAL A 5 20.42 45.55 14.62
CA VAL A 5 20.28 44.64 13.48
C VAL A 5 21.60 44.65 12.71
N ILE A 6 22.23 43.48 12.58
CA ILE A 6 23.44 43.33 11.76
C ILE A 6 23.01 43.29 10.30
N GLN A 7 23.50 44.24 9.50
CA GLN A 7 23.39 44.21 8.04
C GLN A 7 24.78 43.97 7.45
N ILE A 8 24.91 42.85 6.75
CA ILE A 8 26.05 42.51 5.90
C ILE A 8 26.10 43.52 4.76
N ASP A 9 27.29 44.05 4.47
CA ASP A 9 27.50 44.99 3.39
C ASP A 9 27.18 44.36 2.03
N ASP A 10 26.42 45.08 1.20
CA ASP A 10 26.10 44.69 -0.17
C ASP A 10 27.34 44.69 -1.08
N THR A 11 28.47 45.26 -0.63
CA THR A 11 29.73 45.23 -1.39
C THR A 11 30.47 43.88 -1.34
N LEU A 12 30.12 42.97 -0.43
CA LEU A 12 30.75 41.63 -0.40
C LEU A 12 30.37 40.84 -1.65
N THR A 13 31.38 40.21 -2.25
CA THR A 13 31.20 39.27 -3.36
C THR A 13 30.46 38.00 -2.91
N LYS A 14 29.97 37.21 -3.87
CA LYS A 14 29.29 35.95 -3.58
C LYS A 14 30.21 34.98 -2.82
N ASP A 15 31.48 34.91 -3.24
CA ASP A 15 32.47 33.99 -2.66
C ASP A 15 32.81 34.39 -1.21
N GLU A 16 33.00 35.69 -0.94
CA GLU A 16 33.23 36.20 0.42
C GLU A 16 32.04 35.94 1.35
N LYS A 17 30.81 36.04 0.82
CA LYS A 17 29.59 35.70 1.57
C LYS A 17 29.49 34.20 1.85
N GLU A 18 29.92 33.33 0.93
CA GLU A 18 29.96 31.87 1.12
C GLU A 18 31.00 31.44 2.16
N ASP A 19 32.21 32.02 2.10
CA ASP A 19 33.27 31.77 3.09
C ASP A 19 32.82 32.17 4.49
N LEU A 20 32.22 33.36 4.62
CA LEU A 20 31.64 33.82 5.87
C LEU A 20 30.55 32.88 6.40
N LEU A 21 29.68 32.36 5.52
CA LEU A 21 28.62 31.40 5.87
C LEU A 21 29.21 30.13 6.50
N ASN A 22 30.24 29.56 5.86
CA ASN A 22 30.91 28.36 6.31
C ASN A 22 31.61 28.58 7.66
N ASP A 23 32.28 29.72 7.83
CA ASP A 23 32.91 30.10 9.10
C ASP A 23 31.88 30.26 10.22
N LEU A 24 30.74 30.90 9.95
CA LEU A 24 29.67 31.09 10.93
C LEU A 24 29.06 29.76 11.38
N ILE A 25 28.89 28.80 10.48
CA ILE A 25 28.39 27.46 10.82
C ILE A 25 29.35 26.75 11.78
N ASN A 26 30.65 26.80 11.50
CA ASN A 26 31.67 26.16 12.32
C ASN A 26 31.98 26.91 13.64
N ASN A 27 31.53 28.15 13.78
CA ASN A 27 31.86 28.99 14.94
C ASN A 27 30.96 28.75 16.17
N ASN A 28 31.46 28.12 17.22
CA ASN A 28 30.66 27.88 18.45
C ASN A 28 30.67 29.04 19.46
N MET A 29 31.25 30.20 19.11
CA MET A 29 31.41 31.34 20.04
C MET A 29 30.26 32.34 19.94
N ILE A 30 29.60 32.44 18.79
CA ILE A 30 28.45 33.33 18.59
C ILE A 30 27.17 32.70 19.13
N SER A 31 26.29 33.53 19.72
CA SER A 31 24.98 33.08 20.16
C SER A 31 24.06 32.81 18.97
N LEU A 32 23.12 31.87 19.10
CA LEU A 32 22.16 31.52 18.05
C LEU A 32 21.40 32.74 17.49
N LYS A 33 20.92 33.64 18.37
CA LYS A 33 20.27 34.90 17.94
C LYS A 33 21.13 35.71 16.97
N LYS A 34 22.42 35.84 17.24
CA LYS A 34 23.35 36.59 16.37
C LYS A 34 23.64 35.81 15.09
N PHE A 35 23.78 34.49 15.18
CA PHE A 35 23.89 33.63 14.01
C PHE A 35 22.70 33.86 13.07
N ASP A 36 21.46 33.80 13.58
CA ASP A 36 20.25 33.99 12.78
C ASP A 36 20.17 35.40 12.16
N GLU A 37 20.52 36.45 12.92
CA GLU A 37 20.58 37.82 12.41
C GLU A 37 21.57 37.95 11.24
N ILE A 38 22.76 37.38 11.38
CA ILE A 38 23.81 37.44 10.34
C ILE A 38 23.38 36.61 9.12
N MET A 39 22.90 35.38 9.33
CA MET A 39 22.44 34.49 8.27
C MET A 39 21.30 35.10 7.45
N GLY A 40 20.31 35.70 8.13
CA GLY A 40 19.21 36.42 7.49
C GLY A 40 19.69 37.60 6.65
N SER A 41 20.75 38.29 7.09
CA SER A 41 21.32 39.40 6.33
C SER A 41 22.18 38.98 5.14
N ILE A 42 22.82 37.80 5.17
CA ILE A 42 23.63 37.33 4.03
C ILE A 42 22.73 37.05 2.81
N GLY A 43 21.52 36.53 3.05
CA GLY A 43 20.53 36.27 1.99
C GLY A 43 20.90 35.15 1.02
N LEU A 44 21.94 34.36 1.31
CA LEU A 44 22.35 33.21 0.50
C LEU A 44 21.62 31.93 0.92
N LYS A 45 21.51 31.00 -0.03
CA LYS A 45 21.01 29.64 0.19
C LYS A 45 22.08 28.63 -0.20
N TYR A 46 22.19 27.55 0.57
CA TYR A 46 23.00 26.39 0.19
C TYR A 46 22.29 25.61 -0.92
N ILE A 47 22.79 25.76 -2.14
CA ILE A 47 22.43 24.88 -3.25
C ILE A 47 23.05 23.51 -3.02
N VAL A 48 24.30 23.44 -2.55
CA VAL A 48 24.97 22.21 -2.15
C VAL A 48 25.44 22.37 -0.71
N PHE A 49 24.89 21.58 0.20
CA PHE A 49 25.24 21.54 1.61
C PHE A 49 26.02 20.25 1.89
N SER A 50 27.22 20.40 2.43
CA SER A 50 28.15 19.26 2.65
C SER A 50 28.94 19.35 3.96
N ILE A 51 28.46 20.14 4.91
CA ILE A 51 29.12 20.33 6.21
C ILE A 51 28.57 19.30 7.21
N THR A 52 29.46 18.53 7.83
CA THR A 52 29.13 17.57 8.90
C THR A 52 29.31 18.21 10.28
N ASP A 53 28.80 17.55 11.33
CA ASP A 53 29.04 17.92 12.73
C ASP A 53 28.60 19.36 13.09
N VAL A 54 27.62 19.89 12.35
CA VAL A 54 27.02 21.19 12.67
C VAL A 54 26.24 21.08 13.97
N ASN A 55 26.44 22.05 14.86
CA ASN A 55 25.71 22.13 16.12
C ASN A 55 24.18 22.02 15.86
N TYR A 56 23.51 21.21 16.68
CA TYR A 56 22.08 20.90 16.55
C TYR A 56 21.18 22.15 16.43
N GLU A 57 21.42 23.18 17.24
CA GLU A 57 20.62 24.41 17.20
C GLU A 57 20.80 25.15 15.87
N LYS A 58 22.01 25.14 15.32
CA LYS A 58 22.31 25.80 14.06
C LYS A 58 21.73 25.06 12.87
N ILE A 59 21.89 23.73 12.79
CA ILE A 59 21.31 22.98 11.67
C ILE A 59 19.77 23.11 11.66
N ASN A 60 19.15 23.10 12.83
CA ASN A 60 17.72 23.37 12.97
C ASN A 60 17.36 24.80 12.50
N SER A 61 18.15 25.82 12.85
CA SER A 61 17.97 27.18 12.33
C SER A 61 18.10 27.23 10.80
N LEU A 62 19.13 26.59 10.21
CA LEU A 62 19.33 26.54 8.76
C LEU A 62 18.13 25.93 8.04
N ILE A 63 17.55 24.87 8.60
CA ILE A 63 16.36 24.18 8.07
C ILE A 63 15.11 25.05 8.22
N ASN A 64 14.85 25.60 9.41
CA ASN A 64 13.68 26.42 9.68
C ASN A 64 13.64 27.69 8.83
N ASN A 65 14.80 28.28 8.57
CA ASN A 65 14.95 29.46 7.73
C ASN A 65 15.06 29.12 6.22
N ARG A 66 14.92 27.83 5.83
CA ARG A 66 15.01 27.35 4.44
C ARG A 66 16.28 27.81 3.72
N ILE A 67 17.39 27.86 4.46
CA ILE A 67 18.71 28.25 3.96
C ILE A 67 19.32 27.09 3.18
N ILE A 68 19.17 25.86 3.67
CA ILE A 68 19.51 24.64 2.91
C ILE A 68 18.37 24.37 1.94
N LYS A 69 18.68 24.35 0.63
CA LYS A 69 17.67 24.09 -0.40
C LYS A 69 17.30 22.61 -0.44
N MET A 70 16.02 22.29 -0.57
CA MET A 70 15.57 20.93 -0.88
C MET A 70 15.97 20.55 -2.31
N ASN A 71 16.87 19.60 -2.41
CA ASN A 71 17.28 18.94 -3.66
C ASN A 71 17.84 17.56 -3.34
N LYS A 72 18.06 16.76 -4.38
CA LYS A 72 18.56 15.39 -4.26
C LYS A 72 19.86 15.29 -3.45
N ASP A 73 20.85 16.12 -3.76
CA ASP A 73 22.18 16.02 -3.14
C ASP A 73 22.12 16.35 -1.64
N ASN A 74 21.40 17.42 -1.28
CA ASN A 74 21.25 17.84 0.11
C ASN A 74 20.44 16.82 0.93
N LEU A 75 19.36 16.28 0.38
CA LEU A 75 18.56 15.25 1.05
C LEU A 75 19.38 13.98 1.29
N LEU A 76 20.10 13.50 0.27
CA LEU A 76 20.97 12.32 0.42
C LEU A 76 22.12 12.57 1.39
N PHE A 77 22.67 13.78 1.43
CA PHE A 77 23.68 14.17 2.39
C PHE A 77 23.13 14.14 3.82
N LEU A 78 21.95 14.72 4.07
CA LEU A 78 21.33 14.72 5.39
C LEU A 78 20.97 13.31 5.86
N ARG A 79 20.37 12.48 4.98
CA ARG A 79 20.11 11.04 5.27
C ARG A 79 21.34 10.28 5.74
N LYS A 80 22.52 10.63 5.24
CA LYS A 80 23.79 9.93 5.54
C LYS A 80 24.47 10.45 6.82
N ASN A 81 24.35 11.74 7.13
CA ASN A 81 25.23 12.39 8.10
C ASN A 81 24.50 12.99 9.31
N TYR A 82 23.17 13.09 9.28
CA TYR A 82 22.37 13.66 10.36
C TYR A 82 21.37 12.65 10.89
N ASP A 83 20.93 12.85 12.13
CA ASP A 83 19.92 11.99 12.73
C ASP A 83 18.54 12.14 12.07
N GLU A 84 17.69 11.16 12.37
CA GLU A 84 16.32 11.08 11.85
C GLU A 84 15.50 12.34 12.16
N PHE A 85 15.67 12.94 13.33
CA PHE A 85 14.89 14.10 13.74
C PHE A 85 15.20 15.32 12.85
N ILE A 86 16.49 15.59 12.61
CA ILE A 86 16.91 16.66 11.71
C ILE A 86 16.44 16.40 10.27
N LEU A 87 16.53 15.16 9.81
CA LEU A 87 16.05 14.75 8.49
C LEU A 87 14.55 15.01 8.32
N LEU A 88 13.72 14.56 9.27
CA LEU A 88 12.27 14.74 9.21
C LEU A 88 11.87 16.21 9.29
N GLN A 89 12.55 17.02 10.10
CA GLN A 89 12.35 18.48 10.08
C GLN A 89 12.67 19.10 8.72
N PHE A 90 13.72 18.64 8.05
CA PHE A 90 14.07 19.13 6.72
C PHE A 90 12.99 18.79 5.68
N VAL A 91 12.41 17.59 5.76
CA VAL A 91 11.27 17.17 4.95
C VAL A 91 10.06 18.07 5.22
N ASP A 92 9.68 18.24 6.48
CA ASP A 92 8.50 19.04 6.88
C ASP A 92 8.58 20.48 6.38
N LYS A 93 9.75 21.10 6.47
CA LYS A 93 9.92 22.51 6.07
C LYS A 93 9.88 22.72 4.56
N ASN A 94 10.12 21.66 3.78
CA ASN A 94 10.25 21.70 2.33
C ASN A 94 9.36 20.64 1.65
N ILE A 95 8.17 20.41 2.18
CA ILE A 95 7.35 19.26 1.81
C ILE A 95 6.98 19.19 0.32
N GLU A 96 6.65 20.31 -0.30
CA GLU A 96 6.29 20.34 -1.73
C GLU A 96 7.47 19.94 -2.61
N ASP A 97 8.64 20.53 -2.36
CA ASP A 97 9.88 20.20 -3.07
C ASP A 97 10.29 18.73 -2.81
N TYR A 98 10.10 18.25 -1.59
CA TYR A 98 10.37 16.86 -1.23
C TYR A 98 9.47 15.88 -2.00
N ILE A 99 8.16 16.16 -2.07
CA ILE A 99 7.20 15.36 -2.83
C ILE A 99 7.59 15.28 -4.31
N ASP A 100 8.01 16.39 -4.90
CA ASP A 100 8.42 16.42 -6.31
C ASP A 100 9.72 15.64 -6.56
N LEU A 101 10.63 15.58 -5.57
CA LEU A 101 11.87 14.81 -5.66
C LEU A 101 11.67 13.29 -5.64
N MET A 102 10.59 12.78 -5.03
CA MET A 102 10.36 11.34 -4.86
C MET A 102 10.36 10.55 -6.16
N ARG A 103 9.98 11.19 -7.28
CA ARG A 103 10.04 10.57 -8.61
C ARG A 103 11.46 10.15 -9.02
N SER A 104 12.49 10.78 -8.44
CA SER A 104 13.88 10.72 -8.91
C SER A 104 14.87 10.12 -7.90
N ILE A 105 14.37 9.71 -6.74
CA ILE A 105 15.17 9.16 -5.65
C ILE A 105 14.49 7.93 -5.07
N ASN A 106 15.29 7.09 -4.40
CA ASN A 106 14.74 6.03 -3.59
C ASN A 106 14.09 6.65 -2.35
N SER A 107 12.89 6.18 -2.06
CA SER A 107 12.16 6.50 -0.85
C SER A 107 12.79 5.83 0.38
N ASN A 108 12.33 6.26 1.54
CA ASN A 108 12.79 5.82 2.84
C ASN A 108 11.55 5.54 3.69
N ASP A 109 11.46 4.35 4.28
CA ASP A 109 10.29 3.91 5.05
C ASP A 109 9.91 4.88 6.18
N ILE A 110 10.90 5.44 6.88
CA ILE A 110 10.68 6.38 7.98
C ILE A 110 10.09 7.69 7.45
N GLU A 111 10.61 8.19 6.32
CA GLU A 111 10.12 9.43 5.71
C GLU A 111 8.71 9.24 5.11
N ILE A 112 8.42 8.09 4.51
CA ILE A 112 7.07 7.73 4.05
C ILE A 112 6.11 7.72 5.24
N GLU A 113 6.47 6.98 6.28
CA GLU A 113 5.63 6.82 7.46
C GLU A 113 5.37 8.15 8.15
N HIS A 114 6.39 9.00 8.27
CA HIS A 114 6.27 10.36 8.80
C HIS A 114 5.32 11.23 7.98
N LEU A 115 5.50 11.29 6.65
CA LEU A 115 4.69 12.14 5.79
C LEU A 115 3.22 11.68 5.76
N LEU A 116 2.97 10.38 5.66
CA LEU A 116 1.60 9.85 5.64
C LEU A 116 0.84 10.06 6.97
N LYS A 117 1.55 10.14 8.10
CA LYS A 117 0.97 10.49 9.42
C LYS A 117 0.89 11.99 9.69
N SER A 118 1.70 12.79 9.01
CA SER A 118 1.78 14.23 9.25
C SER A 118 0.44 14.94 9.02
N ASP A 119 0.23 16.04 9.72
CA ASP A 119 -0.96 16.89 9.58
C ASP A 119 -0.83 17.81 8.35
N ILE A 120 -0.87 17.19 7.18
CA ILE A 120 -0.87 17.86 5.88
C ILE A 120 -2.12 17.48 5.11
N ASN A 121 -2.49 18.30 4.13
CA ASN A 121 -3.70 18.05 3.37
C ASN A 121 -3.63 16.72 2.59
N LEU A 122 -4.80 16.11 2.37
CA LEU A 122 -4.91 14.83 1.67
C LEU A 122 -4.37 14.89 0.23
N GLU A 123 -4.50 16.03 -0.45
CA GLU A 123 -4.01 16.22 -1.83
C GLU A 123 -2.48 16.07 -1.93
N LEU A 124 -1.73 16.62 -0.97
CA LEU A 124 -0.28 16.46 -0.90
C LEU A 124 0.10 15.02 -0.54
N LYS A 125 -0.65 14.36 0.36
CA LYS A 125 -0.42 12.93 0.66
C LYS A 125 -0.64 12.06 -0.58
N ILE A 126 -1.70 12.32 -1.35
CA ILE A 126 -1.97 11.60 -2.61
C ILE A 126 -0.86 11.86 -3.62
N LYS A 127 -0.50 13.14 -3.86
CA LYS A 127 0.60 13.50 -4.78
C LYS A 127 1.93 12.85 -4.36
N PHE A 128 2.18 12.73 -3.06
CA PHE A 128 3.33 12.00 -2.53
C PHE A 128 3.28 10.52 -2.93
N ILE A 129 2.18 9.84 -2.64
CA ILE A 129 1.97 8.42 -2.97
C ILE A 129 2.16 8.17 -4.47
N GLU A 130 1.58 9.02 -5.32
CA GLU A 130 1.68 8.92 -6.78
C GLU A 130 3.11 9.11 -7.31
N ASN A 131 3.96 9.80 -6.54
CA ASN A 131 5.36 10.03 -6.88
C ASN A 131 6.30 8.97 -6.34
N LEU A 132 5.83 8.06 -5.49
CA LEU A 132 6.64 6.95 -4.97
C LEU A 132 6.85 5.89 -6.05
N ASN A 133 8.04 5.32 -6.04
CA ASN A 133 8.41 4.20 -6.91
C ASN A 133 8.20 2.83 -6.24
N GLU A 134 7.56 2.80 -5.07
CA GLU A 134 7.36 1.60 -4.27
C GLU A 134 5.96 1.50 -3.70
N ARG A 135 5.59 0.29 -3.30
CA ARG A 135 4.33 -0.01 -2.65
C ARG A 135 4.39 0.28 -1.16
N ILE A 136 3.24 0.57 -0.59
CA ILE A 136 3.06 1.08 0.76
C ILE A 136 2.36 0.03 1.61
N LYS A 137 2.95 -0.23 2.78
CA LYS A 137 2.32 -1.00 3.85
C LYS A 137 1.39 -0.11 4.65
N ILE A 138 0.18 -0.59 4.89
CA ILE A 138 -0.89 0.06 5.64
C ILE A 138 -1.31 -0.74 6.89
N ILE A 139 -0.99 -2.04 6.96
CA ILE A 139 -1.34 -2.87 8.10
C ILE A 139 -0.45 -2.53 9.29
N ASN A 140 -1.08 -2.39 10.46
CA ASN A 140 -0.45 -1.91 11.68
C ASN A 140 0.17 -0.50 11.56
N LYS A 141 -0.31 0.29 10.60
CA LYS A 141 0.00 1.72 10.47
C LYS A 141 -1.18 2.57 10.94
N ASP A 142 -0.87 3.69 11.57
CA ASP A 142 -1.78 4.72 12.08
C ASP A 142 -1.95 5.86 11.06
N TYR A 143 -2.09 5.50 9.78
CA TYR A 143 -2.39 6.47 8.73
C TYR A 143 -3.86 6.90 8.77
N ASP A 144 -4.13 8.08 8.23
CA ASP A 144 -5.49 8.56 8.05
C ASP A 144 -6.32 7.60 7.20
N LEU A 145 -7.58 7.45 7.58
CA LEU A 145 -8.52 6.56 6.91
C LEU A 145 -8.61 6.85 5.40
N ASP A 146 -8.61 8.11 4.98
CA ASP A 146 -8.71 8.47 3.56
C ASP A 146 -7.43 8.15 2.77
N VAL A 147 -6.27 8.17 3.42
CA VAL A 147 -5.01 7.69 2.84
C VAL A 147 -5.06 6.18 2.63
N ILE A 148 -5.50 5.44 3.65
CA ILE A 148 -5.63 3.97 3.56
C ILE A 148 -6.60 3.59 2.44
N LYS A 149 -7.74 4.27 2.33
CA LYS A 149 -8.71 4.07 1.24
C LYS A 149 -8.05 4.25 -0.12
N PHE A 150 -7.36 5.37 -0.33
CA PHE A 150 -6.71 5.68 -1.58
C PHE A 150 -5.69 4.61 -1.97
N ILE A 151 -4.89 4.13 -1.02
CA ILE A 151 -3.90 3.08 -1.25
C ILE A 151 -4.58 1.76 -1.62
N ILE A 152 -5.65 1.35 -0.92
CA ILE A 152 -6.37 0.11 -1.20
C ILE A 152 -7.09 0.15 -2.54
N GLU A 153 -7.76 1.27 -2.88
CA GLU A 153 -8.51 1.39 -4.14
C GLU A 153 -7.60 1.54 -5.36
N SER A 154 -6.31 1.83 -5.16
CA SER A 154 -5.33 2.00 -6.23
C SER A 154 -4.50 0.73 -6.45
N GLU A 155 -4.55 0.19 -7.66
CA GLU A 155 -3.93 -1.10 -8.01
C GLU A 155 -2.39 -1.15 -7.79
N ASN A 156 -1.72 0.00 -7.81
CA ASN A 156 -0.26 0.05 -7.89
C ASN A 156 0.44 0.39 -6.57
N TYR A 157 -0.30 0.83 -5.54
CA TYR A 157 0.31 1.36 -4.32
C TYR A 157 0.25 0.40 -3.14
N LEU A 158 -0.66 -0.58 -3.12
CA LEU A 158 -0.77 -1.51 -2.00
C LEU A 158 0.37 -2.54 -2.00
N ASP A 159 1.04 -2.69 -0.85
CA ASP A 159 2.02 -3.76 -0.64
C ASP A 159 1.39 -5.14 -0.85
N ALA A 160 2.12 -6.05 -1.51
CA ALA A 160 1.58 -7.35 -1.88
C ALA A 160 1.25 -8.24 -0.67
N GLN A 161 2.00 -8.14 0.43
CA GLN A 161 1.71 -8.91 1.65
C GLN A 161 0.49 -8.34 2.38
N ASP A 162 0.35 -7.01 2.38
CA ASP A 162 -0.84 -6.38 2.93
C ASP A 162 -2.09 -6.71 2.09
N GLU A 163 -1.98 -6.75 0.76
CA GLU A 163 -3.06 -7.20 -0.13
C GLU A 163 -3.49 -8.63 0.19
N GLU A 164 -2.55 -9.57 0.32
CA GLU A 164 -2.83 -10.95 0.70
C GLU A 164 -3.53 -11.03 2.08
N GLU A 165 -3.03 -10.32 3.09
CA GLU A 165 -3.61 -10.29 4.44
C GLU A 165 -5.02 -9.68 4.45
N LEU A 166 -5.27 -8.63 3.68
CA LEU A 166 -6.60 -8.00 3.57
C LEU A 166 -7.61 -8.91 2.87
N ILE A 167 -7.19 -9.67 1.85
CA ILE A 167 -8.05 -10.62 1.13
C ILE A 167 -8.31 -11.88 1.97
N GLU A 168 -7.28 -12.43 2.62
CA GLU A 168 -7.39 -13.65 3.43
C GLU A 168 -8.18 -13.42 4.72
N HIS A 169 -8.05 -12.24 5.32
CA HIS A 169 -8.67 -11.89 6.61
C HIS A 169 -9.67 -10.74 6.51
N TYR A 170 -10.34 -10.58 5.37
CA TYR A 170 -11.35 -9.54 5.09
C TYR A 170 -12.32 -9.26 6.26
N SER A 171 -12.81 -10.31 6.92
CA SER A 171 -13.77 -10.18 8.02
C SER A 171 -13.21 -9.42 9.23
N LYS A 172 -11.89 -9.39 9.41
CA LYS A 172 -11.18 -8.67 10.48
C LYS A 172 -11.17 -7.16 10.27
N TYR A 173 -11.23 -6.70 9.01
CA TYR A 173 -10.98 -5.31 8.62
C TYR A 173 -12.27 -4.53 8.35
N ALA A 174 -13.21 -4.54 9.31
CA ALA A 174 -14.56 -3.98 9.15
C ALA A 174 -14.61 -2.55 8.60
N LEU A 175 -13.67 -1.68 9.01
CA LEU A 175 -13.58 -0.29 8.55
C LEU A 175 -13.23 -0.16 7.06
N TYR A 176 -12.56 -1.16 6.49
CA TYR A 176 -12.02 -1.11 5.13
C TYR A 176 -12.73 -2.07 4.16
N GLN A 177 -13.74 -2.81 4.63
CA GLN A 177 -14.41 -3.88 3.88
C GLN A 177 -15.02 -3.45 2.54
N GLU A 178 -15.49 -2.21 2.43
CA GLU A 178 -15.99 -1.71 1.15
C GLU A 178 -14.86 -1.57 0.12
N TYR A 179 -13.73 -0.98 0.56
CA TYR A 179 -12.56 -0.70 -0.28
C TYR A 179 -11.85 -1.98 -0.69
N ILE A 180 -11.65 -2.91 0.26
CA ILE A 180 -11.08 -4.23 -0.02
C ILE A 180 -11.96 -4.99 -1.02
N TYR A 181 -13.29 -4.88 -0.91
CA TYR A 181 -14.20 -5.55 -1.85
C TYR A 181 -14.11 -4.98 -3.26
N LYS A 182 -14.05 -3.64 -3.42
CA LYS A 182 -13.85 -3.01 -4.73
C LYS A 182 -12.51 -3.41 -5.34
N HIS A 183 -11.43 -3.37 -4.56
CA HIS A 183 -10.10 -3.80 -4.99
C HIS A 183 -10.08 -5.26 -5.43
N ALA A 184 -10.70 -6.14 -4.65
CA ALA A 184 -10.83 -7.55 -5.00
C ALA A 184 -11.59 -7.76 -6.33
N ILE A 185 -12.64 -6.99 -6.62
CA ILE A 185 -13.33 -7.06 -7.91
C ILE A 185 -12.37 -6.77 -9.06
N LEU A 186 -11.51 -5.76 -8.95
CA LEU A 186 -10.52 -5.42 -9.99
C LEU A 186 -9.56 -6.58 -10.22
N ILE A 187 -8.91 -7.07 -9.16
CA ILE A 187 -7.96 -8.19 -9.22
C ILE A 187 -8.58 -9.44 -9.85
N PHE A 188 -9.78 -9.82 -9.39
CA PHE A 188 -10.44 -11.05 -9.84
C PHE A 188 -11.15 -10.90 -11.20
N SER A 189 -11.31 -9.68 -11.70
CA SER A 189 -11.76 -9.45 -13.09
C SER A 189 -10.63 -9.69 -14.08
N GLU A 190 -9.38 -9.41 -13.69
CA GLU A 190 -8.21 -9.49 -14.57
C GLU A 190 -7.45 -10.81 -14.45
N THR A 191 -7.55 -11.49 -13.30
CA THR A 191 -6.72 -12.67 -12.98
C THR A 191 -7.45 -14.00 -13.14
N ILE A 192 -6.90 -14.91 -13.97
CA ILE A 192 -7.47 -16.24 -14.24
C ILE A 192 -7.14 -17.27 -13.13
N SER A 193 -6.12 -17.04 -12.29
CA SER A 193 -5.69 -18.00 -11.27
C SER A 193 -5.65 -17.38 -9.89
N ILE A 194 -6.50 -17.89 -9.00
CA ILE A 194 -6.53 -17.48 -7.60
C ILE A 194 -5.70 -18.48 -6.80
N LYS A 195 -4.51 -18.06 -6.35
CA LYS A 195 -3.66 -18.87 -5.48
C LYS A 195 -3.80 -18.50 -4.00
N THR A 196 -4.30 -17.30 -3.73
CA THR A 196 -4.44 -16.76 -2.38
C THR A 196 -5.66 -17.35 -1.69
N LYS A 197 -5.52 -17.64 -0.40
CA LYS A 197 -6.67 -17.97 0.44
C LYS A 197 -7.57 -16.75 0.55
N ILE A 198 -8.88 -16.95 0.47
CA ILE A 198 -9.84 -15.84 0.51
C ILE A 198 -10.73 -16.04 1.72
N ASP A 199 -10.98 -14.96 2.45
CA ASP A 199 -11.97 -14.94 3.51
C ASP A 199 -13.35 -15.41 2.99
N PRO A 200 -14.06 -16.32 3.68
CA PRO A 200 -15.34 -16.85 3.22
C PRO A 200 -16.41 -15.79 2.94
N ILE A 201 -16.44 -14.69 3.72
CA ILE A 201 -17.39 -13.59 3.51
C ILE A 201 -17.07 -12.85 2.21
N LEU A 202 -15.79 -12.56 1.97
CA LEU A 202 -15.35 -11.92 0.74
C LEU A 202 -15.61 -12.81 -0.48
N ARG A 203 -15.24 -14.11 -0.41
CA ARG A 203 -15.51 -15.09 -1.46
C ARG A 203 -16.99 -15.16 -1.83
N ASN A 204 -17.88 -15.23 -0.84
CA ASN A 204 -19.32 -15.27 -1.06
C ASN A 204 -19.86 -13.97 -1.70
N LYS A 205 -19.29 -12.81 -1.37
CA LYS A 205 -19.62 -11.54 -2.06
C LYS A 205 -19.16 -11.57 -3.51
N LEU A 206 -17.93 -12.02 -3.77
CA LEU A 206 -17.35 -12.10 -5.11
C LEU A 206 -18.09 -13.08 -6.02
N ILE A 207 -18.55 -14.23 -5.51
CA ILE A 207 -19.37 -15.18 -6.28
C ILE A 207 -20.66 -14.52 -6.82
N LYS A 208 -21.20 -13.56 -6.07
CA LYS A 208 -22.45 -12.83 -6.39
C LYS A 208 -22.21 -11.51 -7.14
N SER A 209 -20.96 -11.14 -7.41
CA SER A 209 -20.61 -9.88 -8.07
C SER A 209 -20.61 -10.03 -9.60
N ASP A 210 -20.20 -8.98 -10.31
CA ASP A 210 -20.15 -8.96 -11.78
C ASP A 210 -18.79 -9.42 -12.35
N ILE A 211 -17.93 -10.06 -11.54
CA ILE A 211 -16.68 -10.67 -12.05
C ILE A 211 -16.99 -11.80 -13.04
N SER A 212 -15.98 -12.17 -13.84
CA SER A 212 -16.13 -13.18 -14.89
C SER A 212 -16.62 -14.53 -14.36
N ASP A 213 -17.39 -15.26 -15.17
CA ASP A 213 -17.84 -16.62 -14.84
C ASP A 213 -16.66 -17.56 -14.58
N SER A 214 -15.53 -17.37 -15.28
CA SER A 214 -14.30 -18.13 -15.02
C SER A 214 -13.78 -17.90 -13.60
N SER A 215 -13.73 -16.66 -13.15
CA SER A 215 -13.30 -16.30 -11.80
C SER A 215 -14.26 -16.86 -10.76
N LYS A 216 -15.58 -16.76 -10.99
CA LYS A 216 -16.61 -17.37 -10.12
C LYS A 216 -16.46 -18.88 -9.99
N ASN A 217 -16.17 -19.57 -11.09
CA ASN A 217 -15.95 -21.02 -11.07
C ASN A 217 -14.70 -21.40 -10.27
N ASN A 218 -13.63 -20.62 -10.36
CA ASN A 218 -12.44 -20.82 -9.53
C ASN A 218 -12.74 -20.63 -8.04
N LEU A 219 -13.50 -19.58 -7.69
CA LEU A 219 -13.95 -19.34 -6.32
C LEU A 219 -14.82 -20.49 -5.79
N LEU A 220 -15.71 -21.03 -6.62
CA LEU A 220 -16.50 -22.22 -6.28
C LEU A 220 -15.60 -23.43 -6.03
N ILE A 221 -14.62 -23.68 -6.90
CA ILE A 221 -13.69 -24.80 -6.73
C ILE A 221 -12.91 -24.67 -5.41
N GLN A 222 -12.45 -23.47 -5.06
CA GLN A 222 -11.81 -23.21 -3.77
C GLN A 222 -12.76 -23.47 -2.60
N SER A 223 -14.03 -23.01 -2.69
CA SER A 223 -15.04 -23.24 -1.64
C SER A 223 -15.24 -24.74 -1.34
N ILE A 224 -15.08 -25.62 -2.32
CA ILE A 224 -15.23 -27.08 -2.13
C ILE A 224 -14.18 -27.66 -1.15
N TYR A 225 -13.00 -27.06 -1.07
CA TYR A 225 -11.93 -27.52 -0.19
C TYR A 225 -11.99 -26.89 1.21
N GLU A 226 -12.60 -25.70 1.34
CA GLU A 226 -12.50 -24.88 2.54
C GLU A 226 -13.82 -24.74 3.30
N ASP A 227 -14.95 -24.74 2.61
CA ASP A 227 -16.25 -24.39 3.17
C ASP A 227 -17.07 -25.60 3.64
N SER A 228 -18.13 -25.30 4.40
CA SER A 228 -19.11 -26.31 4.79
C SER A 228 -19.92 -26.82 3.58
N LEU A 229 -20.47 -28.03 3.69
CA LEU A 229 -21.30 -28.58 2.62
C LEU A 229 -22.53 -27.71 2.31
N ASP A 230 -23.09 -27.03 3.30
CA ASP A 230 -24.25 -26.16 3.09
C ASP A 230 -23.86 -24.88 2.35
N ASP A 231 -22.68 -24.31 2.63
CA ASP A 231 -22.13 -23.17 1.88
C ASP A 231 -21.80 -23.55 0.43
N ILE A 232 -21.20 -24.73 0.21
CA ILE A 232 -20.92 -25.26 -1.13
C ILE A 232 -22.23 -25.40 -1.93
N LYS A 233 -23.30 -25.91 -1.30
CA LYS A 233 -24.62 -26.01 -1.95
C LYS A 233 -25.21 -24.64 -2.27
N ASN A 234 -25.10 -23.69 -1.37
CA ASN A 234 -25.55 -22.31 -1.62
C ASN A 234 -24.79 -21.70 -2.81
N ASN A 235 -23.49 -21.96 -2.92
CA ASN A 235 -22.68 -21.49 -4.06
C ASN A 235 -23.08 -22.15 -5.39
N PHE A 236 -23.49 -23.43 -5.39
CA PHE A 236 -24.09 -24.04 -6.58
C PHE A 236 -25.36 -23.31 -7.02
N VAL A 237 -26.23 -22.90 -6.10
CA VAL A 237 -27.45 -22.14 -6.44
C VAL A 237 -27.07 -20.76 -6.99
N ASN A 238 -26.15 -20.04 -6.34
CA ASN A 238 -25.73 -18.70 -6.78
C ASN A 238 -25.13 -18.68 -8.20
N LEU A 239 -24.59 -19.82 -8.67
CA LEU A 239 -23.94 -19.96 -9.97
C LEU A 239 -24.76 -20.75 -11.00
N ASN A 240 -26.06 -20.97 -10.74
CA ASN A 240 -26.94 -21.75 -11.62
C ASN A 240 -26.44 -23.19 -11.91
N TYR A 241 -25.87 -23.82 -10.88
CA TYR A 241 -25.37 -25.19 -10.86
C TYR A 241 -26.27 -26.10 -10.01
N GLU A 242 -27.58 -25.87 -10.00
CA GLU A 242 -28.55 -26.64 -9.21
C GLU A 242 -28.56 -28.13 -9.55
N GLU A 243 -28.12 -28.50 -10.77
CA GLU A 243 -27.97 -29.91 -11.16
C GLU A 243 -26.97 -30.66 -10.24
N TYR A 244 -25.98 -29.96 -9.68
CA TYR A 244 -25.02 -30.53 -8.73
C TYR A 244 -25.64 -30.83 -7.37
N LEU A 245 -26.74 -30.15 -6.98
CA LEU A 245 -27.42 -30.43 -5.71
C LEU A 245 -27.94 -31.87 -5.65
N LYS A 246 -28.33 -32.42 -6.81
CA LYS A 246 -28.76 -33.82 -6.96
C LYS A 246 -27.69 -34.82 -6.56
N LEU A 247 -26.42 -34.45 -6.46
CA LEU A 247 -25.35 -35.32 -5.93
C LEU A 247 -25.62 -35.76 -4.49
N PHE A 248 -26.33 -34.92 -3.72
CA PHE A 248 -26.57 -35.09 -2.30
C PHE A 248 -27.98 -35.61 -1.98
N GLU A 249 -28.75 -36.00 -3.00
CA GLU A 249 -30.14 -36.47 -2.88
C GLU A 249 -30.25 -37.97 -3.21
N LYS A 250 -31.02 -38.74 -2.45
CA LYS A 250 -31.04 -40.22 -2.60
C LYS A 250 -31.52 -40.75 -3.95
N TYR A 251 -32.61 -40.20 -4.47
CA TYR A 251 -33.31 -40.78 -5.63
C TYR A 251 -33.10 -40.01 -6.94
N ARG A 252 -32.17 -39.07 -6.96
CA ARG A 252 -31.96 -38.17 -8.11
C ARG A 252 -30.67 -38.53 -8.82
N ILE A 253 -30.64 -38.40 -10.14
CA ILE A 253 -29.43 -38.65 -10.94
C ILE A 253 -29.07 -37.32 -11.60
N PRO A 254 -27.90 -36.74 -11.29
CA PRO A 254 -27.46 -35.49 -11.91
C PRO A 254 -27.13 -35.71 -13.39
N LYS A 255 -27.52 -34.75 -14.23
CA LYS A 255 -27.21 -34.68 -15.67
C LYS A 255 -26.19 -33.56 -15.93
N ILE A 256 -24.98 -33.73 -15.40
CA ILE A 256 -23.90 -32.74 -15.54
C ILE A 256 -23.21 -32.94 -16.89
N LYS A 257 -23.22 -31.91 -17.74
CA LYS A 257 -22.63 -31.93 -19.09
C LYS A 257 -21.11 -32.08 -19.05
N VAL A 258 -20.54 -32.74 -20.05
CA VAL A 258 -19.08 -32.84 -20.21
C VAL A 258 -18.51 -31.51 -20.72
N ASN A 259 -17.83 -30.77 -19.86
CA ASN A 259 -17.02 -29.60 -20.21
C ASN A 259 -15.85 -29.43 -19.21
N PRO A 260 -14.86 -28.56 -19.49
CA PRO A 260 -13.69 -28.36 -18.61
C PRO A 260 -14.06 -27.94 -17.19
N VAL A 261 -14.93 -26.94 -17.03
CA VAL A 261 -15.37 -26.44 -15.71
C VAL A 261 -16.00 -27.56 -14.87
N SER A 262 -16.90 -28.34 -15.48
CA SER A 262 -17.58 -29.44 -14.81
C SER A 262 -16.61 -30.55 -14.42
N GLN A 263 -15.58 -30.79 -15.24
CA GLN A 263 -14.51 -31.72 -14.89
C GLN A 263 -13.77 -31.26 -13.63
N GLU A 264 -13.41 -29.99 -13.55
CA GLU A 264 -12.68 -29.44 -12.40
C GLU A 264 -13.50 -29.45 -11.11
N ILE A 265 -14.78 -29.06 -11.17
CA ILE A 265 -15.71 -29.14 -10.03
C ILE A 265 -15.84 -30.60 -9.55
N LEU A 266 -16.04 -31.56 -10.45
CA LEU A 266 -16.17 -32.98 -10.09
C LEU A 266 -14.85 -33.56 -9.53
N LEU A 267 -13.70 -33.12 -10.05
CA LEU A 267 -12.40 -33.49 -9.48
C LEU A 267 -12.24 -32.97 -8.04
N ALA A 268 -12.63 -31.73 -7.77
CA ALA A 268 -12.59 -31.15 -6.43
C ALA A 268 -13.51 -31.92 -5.47
N LEU A 269 -14.76 -32.17 -5.87
CA LEU A 269 -15.72 -32.94 -5.09
C LEU A 269 -15.21 -34.37 -4.79
N SER A 270 -14.55 -35.01 -5.77
CA SER A 270 -13.96 -36.34 -5.61
C SER A 270 -12.79 -36.33 -4.61
N LYS A 271 -11.89 -35.35 -4.71
CA LYS A 271 -10.77 -35.18 -3.76
C LYS A 271 -11.25 -34.96 -2.32
N CYS A 272 -12.31 -34.18 -2.14
CA CYS A 272 -12.96 -33.96 -0.85
C CYS A 272 -13.88 -35.13 -0.41
N LYS A 273 -13.95 -36.21 -1.19
CA LYS A 273 -14.78 -37.41 -0.94
C LYS A 273 -16.28 -37.13 -0.87
N TYR A 274 -16.76 -36.02 -1.42
CA TYR A 274 -18.19 -35.74 -1.56
C TYR A 274 -18.86 -36.69 -2.58
N ILE A 275 -18.07 -37.16 -3.55
CA ILE A 275 -18.41 -38.24 -4.48
C ILE A 275 -17.31 -39.30 -4.45
N ASN A 276 -17.63 -40.53 -4.87
CA ASN A 276 -16.65 -41.62 -4.92
C ASN A 276 -15.82 -41.59 -6.21
N SER A 277 -16.48 -41.36 -7.35
CA SER A 277 -15.85 -41.31 -8.67
C SER A 277 -16.81 -40.74 -9.72
N PHE A 278 -16.27 -40.37 -10.88
CA PHE A 278 -17.06 -39.97 -12.05
C PHE A 278 -16.37 -40.42 -13.35
N SER A 279 -17.14 -40.64 -14.41
CA SER A 279 -16.65 -41.03 -15.73
C SER A 279 -17.49 -40.39 -16.84
N LYS A 280 -16.89 -40.10 -17.99
CA LYS A 280 -17.63 -39.60 -19.16
C LYS A 280 -18.55 -40.70 -19.69
N GLN A 281 -19.80 -40.36 -19.97
CA GLN A 281 -20.78 -41.22 -20.63
C GLN A 281 -21.65 -40.36 -21.55
N ASP A 282 -21.46 -40.52 -22.86
CA ASP A 282 -22.08 -39.67 -23.88
C ASP A 282 -21.79 -38.18 -23.60
N ASP A 283 -22.82 -37.34 -23.55
CA ASP A 283 -22.71 -35.90 -23.31
C ASP A 283 -22.67 -35.51 -21.82
N CYS A 284 -22.76 -36.48 -20.89
CA CYS A 284 -22.84 -36.24 -19.46
C CYS A 284 -21.80 -37.04 -18.66
N TYR A 285 -21.58 -36.63 -17.41
CA TYR A 285 -20.81 -37.43 -16.45
C TYR A 285 -21.72 -38.43 -15.74
N ARG A 286 -21.31 -39.70 -15.72
CA ARG A 286 -21.83 -40.70 -14.78
C ARG A 286 -21.08 -40.56 -13.46
N ILE A 287 -21.82 -40.45 -12.36
CA ILE A 287 -21.25 -40.14 -11.04
C ILE A 287 -21.64 -41.19 -10.01
N SER A 288 -20.64 -41.70 -9.28
CA SER A 288 -20.81 -42.57 -8.12
C SER A 288 -20.89 -41.72 -6.85
N LYS A 289 -22.06 -41.69 -6.23
CA LYS A 289 -22.32 -40.87 -5.03
C LYS A 289 -21.73 -41.48 -3.77
N ASN A 290 -21.26 -40.63 -2.86
CA ASN A 290 -20.91 -41.05 -1.51
C ASN A 290 -22.17 -41.04 -0.61
N GLN A 291 -22.61 -42.23 -0.17
CA GLN A 291 -23.81 -42.42 0.64
C GLN A 291 -23.76 -41.67 1.98
N LYS A 292 -22.59 -41.30 2.49
CA LYS A 292 -22.44 -40.49 3.71
C LYS A 292 -23.12 -39.12 3.60
N TYR A 293 -23.14 -38.52 2.41
CA TYR A 293 -23.64 -37.16 2.17
C TYR A 293 -25.01 -37.14 1.49
N VAL A 294 -25.55 -38.31 1.17
CA VAL A 294 -26.84 -38.49 0.52
C VAL A 294 -27.93 -38.48 1.58
N LYS A 295 -28.89 -37.57 1.44
CA LYS A 295 -30.08 -37.50 2.28
C LYS A 295 -31.34 -37.82 1.47
#